data_AF-A0A330G5H8-F1
#
_entry.id   AF-A0A330G5H8-F1
#
_cell.length_a   1.000
_cell.length_b   1.000
_cell.length_c   1.000
_cell.angle_alpha   90.00
_cell.angle_beta   90.00
_cell.angle_gamma   90.00
#
_symmetry.space_group_name_H-M   'P 1'
#
loop_
_entity.id
_entity.type
_entity.pdbx_description
1 polymer ?
#
loop_
_entity_poly.entity_id
_entity_poly.type
_entity_poly.pdbx_seq_one_letter_code
_entity_poly.pdbx_strand_id
1 'polypeptide(L)' 'MKKKMTPHIFILIFIYMTTVFFALGVVTRIVTAVIYTGEVYLSLSGVIKVVKMSVVAGILSAVGCLIFNKID' A
#
# COMPACT_ATOMS: atom_id res chain seq x y z
N MET A 1 26.60 0.41 9.99
CA MET A 1 25.83 1.50 10.64
C MET A 1 24.41 1.02 10.86
N LYS A 2 24.04 0.54 12.06
CA LYS A 2 22.64 0.22 12.38
C LYS A 2 21.87 1.52 12.56
N LYS A 3 21.25 2.03 11.50
CA LYS A 3 20.35 3.21 11.60
C LYS A 3 19.09 2.76 12.33
N LYS A 4 19.00 3.10 13.61
CA LYS A 4 17.82 2.85 14.44
C LYS A 4 16.60 3.52 13.78
N MET A 5 15.52 2.78 13.61
CA MET A 5 14.32 3.32 12.98
C MET A 5 13.73 4.47 13.83
N THR A 6 13.72 5.67 13.27
CA THR A 6 13.12 6.86 13.90
C THR A 6 11.66 7.00 13.47
N PRO A 7 10.83 7.80 14.20
CA PRO A 7 9.44 8.03 13.82
C PRO A 7 9.28 8.57 12.39
N HIS A 8 10.22 9.41 11.93
CA HIS A 8 10.23 9.93 10.57
C HIS A 8 10.38 8.83 9.52
N ILE A 9 11.30 7.89 9.75
CA ILE A 9 11.52 6.75 8.85
C ILE A 9 10.29 5.84 8.83
N PHE A 10 9.64 5.62 9.98
CA PHE A 10 8.40 4.87 10.06
C PHE A 10 7.29 5.49 9.20
N ILE A 11 7.07 6.81 9.32
CA ILE A 11 6.07 7.54 8.54
C ILE A 11 6.40 7.46 7.04
N LEU A 12 7.67 7.60 6.67
CA LEU A 12 8.11 7.50 5.29
C LEU A 12 7.82 6.12 4.69
N ILE A 13 8.14 5.05 5.43
CA ILE A 13 7.83 3.66 5.03
C ILE A 13 6.32 3.48 4.91
N PHE A 14 5.55 3.95 5.89
CA PHE A 14 4.10 3.86 5.86
C PHE A 14 3.50 4.53 4.62
N ILE A 15 3.87 5.77 4.33
CA ILE A 15 3.39 6.52 3.16
C ILE A 15 3.81 5.80 1.88
N TYR A 16 5.10 5.44 1.76
CA TYR A 16 5.62 4.75 0.59
C TYR A 16 4.87 3.46 0.30
N MET A 17 4.74 2.58 1.30
CA MET A 17 4.06 1.29 1.14
C MET A 17 2.57 1.49 0.84
N THR A 18 1.91 2.45 1.50
CA THR A 18 0.50 2.78 1.21
C THR A 18 0.33 3.20 -0.26
N THR A 19 1.18 4.09 -0.77
CA THR A 19 1.12 4.56 -2.16
C THR A 19 1.39 3.44 -3.16
N VAL A 20 2.39 2.58 -2.89
CA VAL A 20 2.71 1.43 -3.75
C VAL A 20 1.54 0.45 -3.83
N PHE A 21 0.96 0.07 -2.69
CA PHE A 21 -0.21 -0.82 -2.67
C PHE A 21 -1.45 -0.18 -3.26
N PHE A 22 -1.59 1.14 -3.17
CA PHE A 22 -2.68 1.87 -3.82
C PHE A 22 -2.55 1.81 -5.34
N ALA A 23 -1.37 2.16 -5.88
CA ALA A 23 -1.09 2.07 -7.32
C ALA A 23 -1.30 0.64 -7.83
N LEU A 24 -0.76 -0.36 -7.12
CA LEU A 24 -0.96 -1.77 -7.46
C LEU A 24 -2.44 -2.16 -7.47
N GLY A 25 -3.21 -1.73 -6.46
CA GLY A 25 -4.64 -2.02 -6.35
C GLY A 25 -5.48 -1.39 -7.46
N VAL A 26 -5.14 -0.16 -7.86
CA VAL A 26 -5.77 0.53 -8.99
C VAL A 26 -5.44 -0.18 -10.31
N VAL A 27 -4.16 -0.45 -10.56
CA VAL A 27 -3.71 -1.14 -11.79
C VAL A 27 -4.37 -2.50 -11.91
N THR A 28 -4.36 -3.29 -10.83
CA THR A 28 -4.98 -4.63 -10.82
C THR A 28 -6.46 -4.55 -11.19
N ARG A 29 -7.19 -3.57 -10.65
CA ARG A 29 -8.61 -3.37 -10.99
C ARG A 29 -8.84 -2.96 -12.44
N ILE A 30 -8.05 -2.03 -12.96
CA ILE A 30 -8.15 -1.61 -14.37
C ILE A 30 -7.90 -2.80 -15.28
N VAL A 31 -6.81 -3.53 -15.05
CA VAL A 31 -6.44 -4.72 -15.84
C VAL A 31 -7.55 -5.78 -15.77
N THR A 32 -8.09 -6.03 -14.59
CA THR A 32 -9.19 -6.99 -14.42
C THR A 32 -10.44 -6.54 -15.17
N ALA A 33 -10.84 -5.26 -15.07
CA ALA A 33 -12.00 -4.74 -15.78
C ALA A 33 -11.84 -4.86 -17.30
N VAL A 34 -10.67 -4.50 -17.84
CA VAL A 34 -10.38 -4.62 -19.27
C VAL A 34 -10.44 -6.08 -19.74
N ILE A 35 -9.87 -7.02 -18.99
CA ILE A 35 -9.85 -8.44 -19.37
C ILE A 35 -11.26 -9.05 -19.36
N TYR A 36 -12.07 -8.73 -18.37
CA TYR A 36 -13.35 -9.42 -18.15
C TYR A 36 -14.57 -8.71 -18.75
N THR A 37 -14.56 -7.38 -18.83
CA THR A 37 -15.72 -6.60 -19.33
C THR A 37 -15.39 -5.77 -20.57
N GLY A 38 -14.11 -5.63 -20.93
CA GLY A 38 -13.69 -4.76 -22.03
C GLY A 38 -13.85 -3.27 -21.72
N GLU A 39 -14.19 -2.91 -20.49
CA GLU A 39 -14.47 -1.53 -20.08
C GLU A 39 -13.47 -1.05 -19.03
N VAL A 40 -13.04 0.22 -19.13
CA VAL A 40 -12.24 0.89 -18.11
C VAL A 40 -13.19 1.61 -17.16
N TYR A 41 -13.75 0.86 -16.20
CA TYR A 41 -14.61 1.43 -15.18
C TYR A 41 -13.99 1.34 -13.79
N LEU A 42 -13.86 2.50 -13.13
CA LEU A 42 -13.39 2.60 -11.76
C LEU A 42 -14.43 3.33 -10.92
N SER A 43 -15.30 2.57 -10.25
CA SER A 43 -16.29 3.16 -9.35
C SER A 43 -15.63 3.85 -8.16
N LEU A 44 -16.28 4.91 -7.67
CA LEU A 44 -15.87 5.60 -6.45
C LEU A 44 -15.83 4.64 -5.24
N SER A 45 -16.81 3.74 -5.12
CA SER A 45 -16.82 2.69 -4.08
C SER A 45 -15.61 1.75 -4.20
N GLY A 46 -15.18 1.48 -5.43
CA GLY A 46 -13.98 0.74 -5.76
C GLY A 46 -12.71 1.43 -5.28
N VAL A 47 -12.55 2.72 -5.61
CA VAL A 47 -11.43 3.55 -5.15
C VAL A 47 -11.35 3.54 -3.63
N ILE A 48 -12.47 3.82 -2.94
CA ILE A 48 -12.51 3.87 -1.47
C ILE A 48 -12.06 2.54 -0.86
N LYS A 49 -12.48 1.41 -1.44
CA LYS A 49 -12.04 0.08 -0.99
C LYS A 49 -10.54 -0.11 -1.19
N VAL A 50 -9.98 0.32 -2.32
CA VAL A 50 -8.52 0.24 -2.56
C VAL A 50 -7.78 1.07 -1.52
N VAL A 51 -8.16 2.34 -1.33
CA VAL A 51 -7.52 3.22 -0.33
C VAL A 51 -7.49 2.57 1.06
N LYS A 52 -8.63 2.06 1.54
CA LYS A 52 -8.71 1.41 2.85
C LYS A 52 -7.75 0.21 2.96
N MET A 53 -7.70 -0.64 1.95
CA MET A 53 -6.83 -1.82 1.96
C MET A 53 -5.34 -1.43 1.85
N SER A 54 -5.02 -0.40 1.07
CA SER A 54 -3.65 0.10 0.92
C SER A 54 -3.12 0.71 2.22
N VAL A 55 -3.96 1.43 2.98
CA VAL A 55 -3.59 1.95 4.32
C VAL A 55 -3.29 0.80 5.28
N VAL A 56 -4.13 -0.25 5.31
CA VAL A 56 -3.88 -1.43 6.15
C VAL A 56 -2.56 -2.10 5.78
N ALA A 57 -2.31 -2.31 4.48
CA ALA A 57 -1.05 -2.88 4.00
C ALA A 57 0.17 -2.01 4.36
N GLY A 58 0.03 -0.69 4.27
CA GLY A 58 1.04 0.27 4.68
C GLY A 58 1.38 0.16 6.18
N ILE A 59 0.36 0.08 7.05
CA ILE A 59 0.55 -0.08 8.51
C ILE A 59 1.28 -1.39 8.79
N LEU A 60 0.82 -2.52 8.23
CA LEU A 60 1.42 -3.83 8.45
C LEU A 60 2.88 -3.86 8.00
N SER A 61 3.19 -3.24 6.86
CA SER A 61 4.55 -3.15 6.33
C SER A 61 5.45 -2.30 7.23
N ALA A 62 4.98 -1.14 7.67
CA ALA A 62 5.75 -0.25 8.56
C ALA A 62 6.00 -0.88 9.93
N VAL A 63 5.00 -1.57 10.50
CA VAL A 63 5.15 -2.33 11.75
C VAL A 63 6.10 -3.51 11.57
N GLY A 64 5.98 -4.26 10.46
CA GLY A 64 6.92 -5.32 10.12
C GLY A 64 8.36 -4.82 10.07
N CYS A 65 8.62 -3.73 9.37
CA CYS A 65 9.94 -3.08 9.35
C CYS A 65 10.42 -2.66 10.75
N LEU A 66 9.52 -2.19 11.62
CA LEU A 66 9.86 -1.84 13.00
C LEU A 66 10.35 -3.06 13.79
N ILE A 67 9.66 -4.20 13.64
CA ILE A 67 9.99 -5.45 14.31
C ILE A 67 11.34 -5.96 13.81
N PHE A 68 11.55 -6.04 12.49
CA PHE A 68 12.82 -6.49 11.93
C PHE A 68 13.99 -5.59 12.32
N ASN A 69 13.80 -4.26 12.31
CA ASN A 69 14.84 -3.33 12.78
C ASN A 69 15.16 -3.47 14.28
N LYS A 70 14.27 -4.05 15.10
CA LYS A 70 14.55 -4.36 16.51
C LYS A 70 15.28 -5.69 16.68
N ILE A 71 15.02 -6.66 15.80
CA ILE A 71 15.66 -7.99 15.82
C ILE A 71 17.09 -7.89 15.30
N ASP A 72 17.31 -7.11 14.23
CA ASP A 72 18.62 -6.92 13.59
C ASP A 72 19.66 -6.22 14.47
#